data_AF-A0A7M3YJM6-F1
#
_entry.id   AF-A0A7M3YJM6-F1
#
_cell.length_a   1.000
_cell.length_b   1.000
_cell.length_c   1.000
_cell.angle_alpha   90.00
_cell.angle_beta   90.00
_cell.angle_gamma   90.00
#
_symmetry.space_group_name_H-M   'P 1'
#
loop_
_entity.id
_entity.type
_entity.pdbx_description
1 polymer ?
#
loop_
_entity_poly.entity_id
_entity_poly.type
_entity_poly.pdbx_seq_one_letter_code
_entity_poly.pdbx_strand_id
1 'polypeptide(L)'
;MRHRHVIAVLLMALFFSGITSTSVQAIDNVSYEAGYIEWEMDFEQRLYVEGEDAETSVLQRDRPDATLAFADVSPNTGVVPIFTLTSEPIVNSMVGTINMSTYFSAYLVPQAGFAQPTQCVNPSFPLTPGEDSTTLTMTVSINSNQVYASTVTHTLDTIASNDPQNFSGEIIMMDIDLSASDTFSISLSAEHLCEGTLARVQWGGFETNAGGIIMTGKVYEPSASIRVDSSRRAHIEFLPTLPWGIDDVLVDGNGDPAVSWVLRGPLDDDVKTNRDRDMVMESSIGRIRMERNLGNNETAWIWTGKEILQKGTSNLEVCVKTTSGNPNEDCHAFGIIRFEVESESDGFASSGLWLSLSTLVCFIGFAYKGFNDDDPPPLPILIALVLMMLLMLPVGFSQSNLDTEPQLNENALLLDAELKTSGAEFTTLTELMDGSSILAIGAIAPGS
;
A
#
# COMPACT_ATOMS: atom_id res chain seq x y z
N MET A 1 15.96 58.49 -51.35
CA MET A 1 15.63 57.06 -51.25
C MET A 1 16.41 56.29 -50.18
N ARG A 2 17.55 56.78 -49.67
CA ARG A 2 18.41 56.04 -48.74
C ARG A 2 17.98 56.04 -47.25
N HIS A 3 17.16 57.01 -46.80
CA HIS A 3 16.67 57.07 -45.41
C HIS A 3 15.46 56.17 -45.12
N ARG A 4 14.63 55.85 -46.13
CA ARG A 4 13.44 54.98 -45.95
C ARG A 4 13.81 53.51 -45.70
N HIS A 5 14.89 53.03 -46.31
CA HIS A 5 15.37 51.66 -46.09
C HIS A 5 16.03 51.47 -44.72
N VAL A 6 16.70 52.51 -44.19
CA VAL A 6 17.31 52.44 -42.85
C VAL A 6 16.23 52.38 -41.76
N ILE A 7 15.15 53.15 -41.89
CA ILE A 7 14.02 53.14 -40.95
C ILE A 7 13.26 51.81 -41.01
N ALA A 8 13.08 51.23 -42.21
CA ALA A 8 12.44 49.92 -42.37
C ALA A 8 13.26 48.79 -41.75
N VAL A 9 14.60 48.82 -41.88
CA VAL A 9 15.49 47.83 -41.26
C VAL A 9 15.53 47.97 -39.74
N LEU A 10 15.47 49.20 -39.21
CA LEU A 10 15.39 49.45 -37.77
C LEU A 10 14.06 49.00 -37.15
N LEU A 11 12.95 49.22 -37.85
CA LEU A 11 11.62 48.71 -37.44
C LEU A 11 11.54 47.18 -37.52
N MET A 12 12.19 46.56 -38.52
CA MET A 12 12.25 45.10 -38.64
C MET A 12 13.15 44.47 -37.56
N ALA A 13 14.25 45.14 -37.18
CA ALA A 13 15.09 44.73 -36.05
C ALA A 13 14.38 44.89 -34.69
N LEU A 14 13.53 45.91 -34.54
CA LEU A 14 12.65 46.09 -33.37
C LEU A 14 11.53 45.03 -33.30
N PHE A 15 10.99 44.60 -34.45
CA PHE A 15 10.04 43.48 -34.51
C PHE A 15 10.71 42.14 -34.20
N PHE A 16 11.95 41.91 -34.63
CA PHE A 16 12.68 40.67 -34.29
C PHE A 16 13.18 40.62 -32.84
N SER A 17 13.46 41.77 -32.22
CA SER A 17 13.84 41.83 -30.80
C SER A 17 12.64 41.71 -29.85
N GLY A 18 11.41 41.94 -30.31
CA GLY A 18 10.19 41.71 -29.54
C GLY A 18 9.75 40.24 -29.41
N ILE A 19 10.37 39.30 -30.16
CA ILE A 19 10.01 37.87 -30.13
C ILE A 19 10.90 37.07 -29.17
N THR A 20 11.91 37.68 -28.54
CA THR A 20 12.91 36.94 -27.73
C THR A 20 12.92 37.25 -26.23
N SER A 21 11.87 37.89 -25.71
CA SER A 21 11.77 38.18 -24.27
C SER A 21 10.42 37.81 -23.69
N THR A 22 10.07 36.53 -23.78
CA THR A 22 9.34 35.86 -22.70
C THR A 22 10.31 34.86 -22.08
N SER A 23 11.18 35.36 -21.19
CA SER A 23 11.80 34.49 -20.19
C SER A 23 10.67 34.04 -19.26
N VAL A 24 9.93 33.02 -19.68
CA VAL A 24 9.23 32.15 -18.75
C VAL A 24 10.33 31.61 -17.87
N GLN A 25 10.27 31.95 -16.58
CA GLN A 25 11.13 31.31 -15.58
C GLN A 25 11.00 29.81 -15.84
N ALA A 26 12.12 29.12 -16.01
CA ALA A 26 12.13 27.67 -16.07
C ALA A 26 11.51 27.16 -14.76
N ILE A 27 10.20 26.95 -14.77
CA ILE A 27 9.54 25.97 -13.95
C ILE A 27 10.18 24.67 -14.45
N ASP A 28 10.91 23.97 -13.59
CA ASP A 28 11.34 22.61 -13.90
C ASP A 28 10.10 21.88 -14.43
N ASN A 29 10.11 21.54 -15.72
CA ASN A 29 8.97 20.92 -16.38
C ASN A 29 8.91 19.46 -15.89
N VAL A 30 8.37 19.26 -14.69
CA VAL A 30 8.18 17.94 -14.12
C VAL A 30 7.10 17.26 -14.96
N SER A 31 7.49 16.23 -15.69
CA SER A 31 6.59 15.41 -16.49
C SER A 31 6.48 14.03 -15.86
N TYR A 32 5.25 13.54 -15.72
CA TYR A 32 4.91 12.24 -15.16
C TYR A 32 4.49 11.30 -16.29
N GLU A 33 5.47 10.59 -16.83
CA GLU A 33 5.28 9.60 -17.90
C GLU A 33 4.73 8.27 -17.36
N ALA A 34 4.13 7.46 -18.24
CA ALA A 34 3.69 6.12 -17.88
C ALA A 34 4.85 5.28 -17.32
N GLY A 35 4.59 4.55 -16.23
CA GLY A 35 5.61 3.84 -15.46
C GLY A 35 6.17 4.64 -14.28
N TYR A 36 5.81 5.92 -14.12
CA TYR A 36 6.10 6.66 -12.90
C TYR A 36 5.40 6.01 -11.70
N ILE A 37 6.17 5.71 -10.65
CA ILE A 37 5.68 5.13 -9.40
C ILE A 37 6.23 5.96 -8.24
N GLU A 38 5.36 6.32 -7.32
CA GLU A 38 5.72 7.02 -6.09
C GLU A 38 4.88 6.52 -4.93
N TRP A 39 5.52 6.27 -3.79
CA TRP A 39 4.86 5.93 -2.54
C TRP A 39 5.17 6.98 -1.48
N GLU A 40 4.12 7.56 -0.92
CA GLU A 40 4.12 8.40 0.27
C GLU A 40 3.62 7.54 1.43
N MET A 41 4.40 7.42 2.50
CA MET A 41 4.09 6.53 3.62
C MET A 41 4.24 7.27 4.92
N ASP A 42 3.51 6.82 5.94
CA ASP A 42 3.77 7.21 7.30
C ASP A 42 5.15 6.69 7.69
N PHE A 43 6.05 7.64 7.93
CA PHE A 43 7.40 7.35 8.37
C PHE A 43 7.39 6.79 9.80
N GLU A 44 6.32 7.00 10.56
CA GLU A 44 6.21 6.54 11.93
C GLU A 44 5.66 5.11 12.01
N GLN A 45 6.51 4.21 12.49
CA GLN A 45 6.19 2.83 12.80
C GLN A 45 6.27 2.65 14.32
N ARG A 46 5.27 2.01 14.91
CA ARG A 46 5.19 1.82 16.37
C ARG A 46 5.07 0.34 16.72
N LEU A 47 5.65 -0.01 17.87
CA LEU A 47 5.35 -1.23 18.59
C LEU A 47 4.89 -0.82 19.99
N TYR A 48 3.69 -1.25 20.35
CA TYR A 48 3.03 -0.89 21.60
C TYR A 48 3.20 -1.98 22.64
N VAL A 49 3.26 -1.57 23.90
CA VAL A 49 3.18 -2.49 25.03
C VAL A 49 1.75 -2.52 25.54
N GLU A 50 1.13 -3.70 25.56
CA GLU A 50 -0.25 -3.89 26.01
C GLU A 50 -0.36 -5.09 26.93
N GLY A 51 -1.20 -5.02 27.95
CA GLY A 51 -1.46 -6.10 28.91
C GLY A 51 -2.28 -5.62 30.10
N GLU A 52 -2.51 -6.49 31.07
CA GLU A 52 -3.14 -6.13 32.35
C GLU A 52 -2.08 -5.82 33.43
N ASP A 53 -0.92 -6.46 33.33
CA ASP A 53 0.21 -6.31 34.25
C ASP A 53 1.54 -6.67 33.56
N ALA A 54 2.65 -6.58 34.30
CA ALA A 54 3.99 -6.86 33.77
C ALA A 54 4.21 -8.32 33.31
N GLU A 55 3.40 -9.28 33.77
CA GLU A 55 3.53 -10.71 33.44
C GLU A 55 2.73 -11.09 32.18
N THR A 56 1.60 -10.41 31.97
CA THR A 56 0.66 -10.64 30.85
C THR A 56 0.91 -9.73 29.66
N SER A 57 1.80 -8.74 29.81
CA SER A 57 2.06 -7.78 28.74
C SER A 57 2.75 -8.39 27.54
N VAL A 58 2.44 -7.85 26.36
CA VAL A 58 2.99 -8.22 25.05
C VAL A 58 3.48 -6.98 24.31
N LEU A 59 4.42 -7.18 23.38
CA LEU A 59 4.89 -6.14 22.46
C LEU A 59 4.25 -6.41 21.09
N GLN A 60 3.36 -5.54 20.63
CA GLN A 60 2.59 -5.78 19.41
C GLN A 60 2.43 -4.55 18.52
N ARG A 61 1.95 -4.76 17.30
CA ARG A 61 1.69 -3.71 16.30
C ARG A 61 0.36 -3.01 16.52
N ASP A 62 -0.62 -3.77 17.00
CA ASP A 62 -1.96 -3.26 17.23
C ASP A 62 -1.94 -2.17 18.29
N ARG A 63 -2.70 -1.12 18.02
CA ARG A 63 -2.85 -0.01 18.94
C ARG A 63 -3.55 -0.51 20.21
N PRO A 64 -3.03 -0.17 21.40
CA PRO A 64 -3.61 -0.65 22.64
C PRO A 64 -5.03 -0.17 22.83
N ASP A 65 -5.81 -1.01 23.49
CA ASP A 65 -7.16 -0.68 23.91
C ASP A 65 -7.16 0.39 25.03
N ALA A 66 -8.32 0.63 25.64
CA ALA A 66 -8.44 1.60 26.72
C ALA A 66 -7.84 1.12 28.06
N THR A 67 -7.36 -0.12 28.14
CA THR A 67 -6.89 -0.76 29.36
C THR A 67 -5.48 -0.30 29.69
N LEU A 68 -5.28 0.10 30.95
CA LEU A 68 -3.99 0.56 31.46
C LEU A 68 -3.39 -0.50 32.37
N ALA A 69 -2.18 -0.93 32.05
CA ALA A 69 -1.34 -1.73 32.94
C ALA A 69 -0.33 -0.85 33.65
N PHE A 70 0.13 -1.31 34.81
CA PHE A 70 1.09 -0.57 35.61
C PHE A 70 1.98 -1.46 36.47
N ALA A 71 3.11 -0.90 36.89
CA ALA A 71 3.96 -1.45 37.93
C ALA A 71 4.30 -0.38 38.97
N ASP A 72 4.20 -0.74 40.23
CA ASP A 72 4.56 0.12 41.36
C ASP A 72 6.00 -0.13 41.79
N VAL A 73 6.80 0.94 41.80
CA VAL A 73 8.21 0.92 42.17
C VAL A 73 8.34 1.57 43.55
N SER A 74 8.82 0.79 44.51
CA SER A 74 9.05 1.27 45.88
C SER A 74 10.29 2.16 45.97
N PRO A 75 10.32 3.12 46.89
CA PRO A 75 11.48 3.99 47.03
C PRO A 75 12.68 3.22 47.59
N ASN A 76 13.87 3.60 47.15
CA ASN A 76 15.18 3.13 47.65
C ASN A 76 15.38 1.60 47.60
N THR A 77 14.71 0.92 46.67
CA THR A 77 14.93 -0.51 46.38
C THR A 77 16.05 -0.78 45.37
N GLY A 78 16.66 0.28 44.82
CA GLY A 78 17.54 0.21 43.66
C GLY A 78 16.76 -0.01 42.35
N VAL A 79 17.48 -0.34 41.28
CA VAL A 79 16.89 -0.60 39.96
C VAL A 79 16.08 -1.90 39.99
N VAL A 80 14.78 -1.78 39.73
CA VAL A 80 13.82 -2.89 39.65
C VAL A 80 13.49 -3.17 38.18
N PRO A 81 13.71 -4.39 37.66
CA PRO A 81 13.22 -4.77 36.33
C PRO A 81 11.69 -4.91 36.36
N ILE A 82 11.01 -4.27 35.40
CA ILE A 82 9.55 -4.36 35.26
C ILE A 82 9.21 -5.52 34.32
N PHE A 83 9.67 -5.48 33.07
CA PHE A 83 9.44 -6.54 32.09
C PHE A 83 10.54 -6.61 31.03
N THR A 84 10.55 -7.70 30.28
CA THR A 84 11.24 -7.84 28.99
C THR A 84 10.30 -8.53 28.03
N LEU A 85 9.95 -7.84 26.94
CA LEU A 85 8.92 -8.26 26.01
C LEU A 85 9.51 -8.37 24.61
N THR A 86 9.05 -9.34 23.84
CA THR A 86 9.50 -9.62 22.48
C THR A 86 8.31 -9.53 21.53
N SER A 87 8.50 -8.88 20.39
CA SER A 87 7.48 -8.74 19.35
C SER A 87 7.29 -10.03 18.58
N GLU A 88 6.19 -10.10 17.84
CA GLU A 88 6.09 -11.04 16.74
C GLU A 88 7.21 -10.80 15.70
N PRO A 89 7.68 -11.88 15.04
CA PRO A 89 8.74 -11.79 14.05
C PRO A 89 8.26 -11.04 12.81
N ILE A 90 9.18 -10.31 12.17
CA ILE A 90 8.90 -9.70 10.87
C ILE A 90 8.78 -10.77 9.79
N VAL A 91 7.86 -10.58 8.86
CA VAL A 91 7.59 -11.47 7.72
C VAL A 91 8.38 -11.03 6.49
N ASN A 92 8.45 -9.72 6.23
CA ASN A 92 9.18 -9.14 5.11
C ASN A 92 10.42 -8.38 5.58
N SER A 93 11.46 -8.32 4.74
CA SER A 93 12.70 -7.62 5.07
C SER A 93 12.47 -6.12 5.27
N MET A 94 13.19 -5.53 6.22
CA MET A 94 13.11 -4.12 6.57
C MET A 94 14.50 -3.52 6.52
N VAL A 95 14.76 -2.66 5.54
CA VAL A 95 16.09 -2.09 5.28
C VAL A 95 15.96 -0.58 5.12
N GLY A 96 16.78 0.16 5.87
CA GLY A 96 16.79 1.62 5.77
C GLY A 96 17.41 2.29 6.99
N THR A 97 17.32 3.61 7.02
CA THR A 97 17.76 4.42 8.17
C THR A 97 16.52 4.85 8.95
N ILE A 98 16.50 4.58 10.25
CA ILE A 98 15.43 4.96 11.16
C ILE A 98 15.94 5.81 12.31
N ASN A 99 15.05 6.65 12.82
CA ASN A 99 15.17 7.30 14.11
C ASN A 99 14.38 6.48 15.13
N MET A 100 15.06 5.85 16.08
CA MET A 100 14.43 5.05 17.13
C MET A 100 14.36 5.82 18.44
N SER A 101 13.24 5.69 19.15
CA SER A 101 13.06 6.15 20.53
C SER A 101 12.11 5.20 21.26
N THR A 102 12.10 5.28 22.59
CA THR A 102 11.14 4.60 23.45
C THR A 102 10.41 5.60 24.32
N TYR A 103 9.18 5.30 24.69
CA TYR A 103 8.40 6.15 25.58
C TYR A 103 7.62 5.33 26.58
N PHE A 104 7.51 5.85 27.80
CA PHE A 104 6.65 5.35 28.86
C PHE A 104 6.15 6.54 29.68
N SER A 105 5.19 6.31 30.57
CA SER A 105 4.69 7.35 31.44
C SER A 105 4.66 6.89 32.88
N ALA A 106 4.84 7.81 33.83
CA ALA A 106 4.79 7.49 35.24
C ALA A 106 4.20 8.63 36.08
N TYR A 107 3.64 8.29 37.23
CA TYR A 107 3.10 9.24 38.20
C TYR A 107 3.27 8.72 39.64
N LEU A 108 3.08 9.58 40.63
CA LEU A 108 3.23 9.23 42.04
C LEU A 108 1.96 8.61 42.63
N VAL A 109 2.13 7.55 43.42
CA VAL A 109 1.08 7.02 44.29
C VAL A 109 1.48 7.27 45.75
N PRO A 110 0.73 8.10 46.49
CA PRO A 110 0.99 8.37 47.91
C PRO A 110 0.92 7.11 48.76
N GLN A 111 1.92 6.85 49.62
CA GLN A 111 1.81 5.84 50.67
C GLN A 111 1.08 6.42 51.89
N ALA A 112 0.30 5.60 52.59
CA ALA A 112 -0.69 6.06 53.57
C ALA A 112 -0.12 6.99 54.66
N GLY A 113 -0.74 8.17 54.79
CA GLY A 113 -0.57 9.10 55.91
C GLY A 113 0.41 10.26 55.67
N PHE A 114 0.03 11.24 54.85
CA PHE A 114 0.68 12.57 54.65
C PHE A 114 1.46 12.83 53.34
N ALA A 115 1.38 11.98 52.32
CA ALA A 115 2.04 12.31 51.06
C ALA A 115 1.32 13.39 50.23
N GLN A 116 1.94 14.56 50.11
CA GLN A 116 1.51 15.65 49.22
C GLN A 116 1.97 15.37 47.79
N PRO A 117 1.25 15.84 46.74
CA PRO A 117 1.69 15.69 45.35
C PRO A 117 3.11 16.23 45.10
N THR A 118 3.50 17.24 45.87
CA THR A 118 4.82 17.87 45.80
C THR A 118 5.88 17.17 46.66
N GLN A 119 5.64 15.97 47.19
CA GLN A 119 6.55 15.34 48.16
C GLN A 119 7.95 15.14 47.59
N CYS A 120 8.08 14.81 46.30
CA CYS A 120 9.38 14.64 45.64
C CYS A 120 10.02 15.96 45.19
N VAL A 121 9.23 17.03 45.08
CA VAL A 121 9.72 18.37 44.70
C VAL A 121 10.14 19.17 45.93
N ASN A 122 9.41 18.99 47.03
CA ASN A 122 9.59 19.65 48.31
C ASN A 122 9.49 18.60 49.43
N PRO A 123 10.57 17.83 49.67
CA PRO A 123 10.58 16.81 50.71
C PRO A 123 10.27 17.44 52.06
N SER A 124 9.21 16.95 52.70
CA SER A 124 8.81 17.38 54.05
C SER A 124 9.80 16.92 55.13
N PHE A 125 10.70 15.99 54.79
CA PHE A 125 11.67 15.36 55.68
C PHE A 125 13.11 15.64 55.21
N PRO A 126 13.88 16.53 55.89
CA PRO A 126 15.24 16.90 55.52
C PRO A 126 16.31 15.85 55.91
N LEU A 127 15.92 14.58 56.08
CA LEU A 127 16.77 13.52 56.64
C LEU A 127 17.16 12.42 55.64
N THR A 128 16.67 12.46 54.40
CA THR A 128 17.09 11.57 53.31
C THR A 128 18.19 12.25 52.49
N PRO A 129 19.44 11.76 52.52
CA PRO A 129 20.48 12.23 51.62
C PRO A 129 20.27 11.54 50.26
N GLY A 130 19.67 12.26 49.30
CA GLY A 130 19.45 11.77 47.93
C GLY A 130 18.70 12.80 47.09
N GLU A 131 18.79 12.70 45.76
CA GLU A 131 17.89 13.41 44.86
C GLU A 131 16.55 12.65 44.80
N ASP A 132 15.44 13.29 45.15
CA ASP A 132 14.09 12.72 45.05
C ASP A 132 13.68 12.63 43.57
N SER A 133 14.09 11.55 42.92
CA SER A 133 13.86 11.34 41.49
C SER A 133 13.35 9.93 41.18
N THR A 134 12.79 9.79 39.99
CA THR A 134 12.42 8.52 39.37
C THR A 134 13.20 8.40 38.08
N THR A 135 13.88 7.27 37.91
CA THR A 135 14.69 6.96 36.73
C THR A 135 14.10 5.75 36.02
N LEU A 136 13.79 5.88 34.73
CA LEU A 136 13.46 4.76 33.86
C LEU A 136 14.67 4.44 32.97
N THR A 137 15.00 3.17 32.86
CA THR A 137 15.97 2.65 31.90
C THR A 137 15.25 1.76 30.91
N MET A 138 15.31 2.15 29.64
CA MET A 138 14.65 1.47 28.53
C MET A 138 15.72 1.00 27.56
N THR A 139 15.68 -0.26 27.18
CA THR A 139 16.61 -0.80 26.19
C THR A 139 15.86 -1.59 25.13
N VAL A 140 16.23 -1.39 23.87
CA VAL A 140 15.70 -2.16 22.74
C VAL A 140 16.82 -3.05 22.20
N SER A 141 16.47 -4.30 21.94
CA SER A 141 17.34 -5.27 21.30
C SER A 141 16.67 -5.85 20.07
N ILE A 142 17.48 -6.17 19.07
CA ILE A 142 17.08 -6.85 17.84
C ILE A 142 17.82 -8.18 17.82
N ASN A 143 17.10 -9.30 17.72
CA ASN A 143 17.69 -10.65 17.81
C ASN A 143 18.63 -10.82 19.02
N SER A 144 18.19 -10.32 20.18
CA SER A 144 18.94 -10.31 21.45
C SER A 144 20.21 -9.43 21.48
N ASN A 145 20.53 -8.69 20.43
CA ASN A 145 21.60 -7.70 20.44
C ASN A 145 21.01 -6.33 20.81
N GLN A 146 21.49 -5.73 21.90
CA GLN A 146 21.06 -4.39 22.29
C GLN A 146 21.50 -3.37 21.24
N VAL A 147 20.52 -2.65 20.68
CA VAL A 147 20.74 -1.62 19.65
C VAL A 147 20.46 -0.21 20.16
N TYR A 148 19.63 -0.10 21.20
CA TYR A 148 19.22 1.16 21.79
C TYR A 148 19.21 1.04 23.32
N ALA A 149 19.63 2.10 23.99
CA ALA A 149 19.46 2.25 25.42
C ALA A 149 19.28 3.72 25.76
N SER A 150 18.33 3.99 26.65
CA SER A 150 18.12 5.32 27.19
C SER A 150 17.78 5.24 28.67
N THR A 151 18.26 6.23 29.42
CA THR A 151 18.00 6.37 30.84
C THR A 151 17.50 7.78 31.08
N VAL A 152 16.27 7.91 31.58
CA VAL A 152 15.59 9.18 31.76
C VAL A 152 15.25 9.34 33.23
N THR A 153 15.74 10.41 33.84
CA THR A 153 15.53 10.73 35.26
C THR A 153 14.70 11.99 35.38
N HIS A 154 13.54 11.89 36.03
CA HIS A 154 12.67 13.03 36.33
C HIS A 154 12.25 13.03 37.80
N THR A 155 12.02 14.22 38.35
CA THR A 155 11.32 14.38 39.61
C THR A 155 9.82 14.45 39.34
N LEU A 156 9.10 13.39 39.69
CA LEU A 156 7.66 13.33 39.53
C LEU A 156 6.96 14.33 40.47
N ASP A 157 5.88 14.97 40.00
CA ASP A 157 5.08 15.92 40.78
C ASP A 157 3.55 15.73 40.59
N THR A 158 3.16 14.75 39.76
CA THR A 158 1.76 14.41 39.50
C THR A 158 1.36 13.16 40.27
N ILE A 159 0.10 13.10 40.71
CA ILE A 159 -0.48 11.94 41.44
C ILE A 159 -1.69 11.33 40.72
N ALA A 160 -1.99 11.84 39.52
CA ALA A 160 -3.20 11.51 38.79
C ALA A 160 -2.88 10.61 37.60
N SER A 161 -3.60 9.50 37.46
CA SER A 161 -3.39 8.53 36.37
C SER A 161 -3.71 9.10 34.98
N ASN A 162 -4.54 10.15 34.92
CA ASN A 162 -4.90 10.84 33.68
C ASN A 162 -3.95 11.99 33.32
N ASP A 163 -2.93 12.25 34.14
CA ASP A 163 -1.90 13.26 33.89
C ASP A 163 -0.51 12.72 34.29
N PRO A 164 -0.09 11.59 33.68
CA PRO A 164 1.22 11.04 33.95
C PRO A 164 2.31 11.87 33.29
N GLN A 165 3.51 11.88 33.89
CA GLN A 165 4.65 12.49 33.25
C GLN A 165 5.27 11.54 32.22
N ASN A 166 5.67 12.09 31.07
CA ASN A 166 6.29 11.33 29.98
C ASN A 166 7.80 11.11 30.25
N PHE A 167 8.24 9.87 30.05
CA PHE A 167 9.62 9.43 30.01
C PHE A 167 9.91 8.93 28.60
N SER A 168 10.33 9.86 27.73
CA SER A 168 10.77 9.52 26.37
C SER A 168 12.29 9.52 26.31
N GLY A 169 12.85 8.45 25.76
CA GLY A 169 14.28 8.34 25.52
C GLY A 169 14.74 9.23 24.36
N GLU A 170 16.04 9.47 24.29
CA GLU A 170 16.66 10.23 23.20
C GLU A 170 16.37 9.57 21.84
N ILE A 171 16.16 10.38 20.81
CA ILE A 171 15.96 9.89 19.45
C ILE A 171 17.34 9.58 18.86
N ILE A 172 17.58 8.31 18.52
CA ILE A 172 18.86 7.85 17.96
C ILE A 172 18.65 7.39 16.53
N MET A 173 19.44 7.94 15.62
CA MET A 173 19.48 7.48 14.23
C MET A 173 20.31 6.21 14.12
N MET A 174 19.80 5.22 13.41
CA MET A 174 20.48 3.96 13.16
C MET A 174 20.07 3.36 11.81
N ASP A 175 21.01 2.63 11.22
CA ASP A 175 20.75 1.82 10.03
C ASP A 175 20.27 0.43 10.48
N ILE A 176 19.20 -0.03 9.85
CA ILE A 176 18.62 -1.35 10.07
C ILE A 176 18.71 -2.17 8.78
N ASP A 177 19.03 -3.44 8.95
CA ASP A 177 19.01 -4.46 7.91
C ASP A 177 18.45 -5.72 8.56
N LEU A 178 17.12 -5.87 8.47
CA LEU A 178 16.39 -6.95 9.10
C LEU A 178 15.85 -7.90 8.05
N SER A 179 15.98 -9.19 8.36
CA SER A 179 15.51 -10.30 7.57
C SER A 179 14.25 -10.92 8.16
N ALA A 180 13.50 -11.66 7.33
CA ALA A 180 12.34 -12.40 7.80
C ALA A 180 12.71 -13.28 9.01
N SER A 181 11.85 -13.31 10.03
CA SER A 181 12.04 -13.93 11.35
C SER A 181 12.77 -13.10 12.41
N ASP A 182 13.29 -11.91 12.08
CA ASP A 182 13.90 -11.03 13.08
C ASP A 182 12.84 -10.46 14.04
N THR A 183 13.22 -10.27 15.30
CA THR A 183 12.33 -9.80 16.36
C THR A 183 12.88 -8.58 17.08
N PHE A 184 11.98 -7.68 17.50
CA PHE A 184 12.29 -6.60 18.42
C PHE A 184 12.01 -7.04 19.85
N SER A 185 12.86 -6.64 20.79
CA SER A 185 12.60 -6.85 22.21
C SER A 185 12.86 -5.58 22.99
N ILE A 186 11.94 -5.21 23.88
CA ILE A 186 12.06 -4.06 24.78
C ILE A 186 12.18 -4.55 26.22
N SER A 187 13.08 -3.95 26.99
CA SER A 187 13.10 -4.13 28.44
C SER A 187 13.04 -2.80 29.16
N LEU A 188 12.25 -2.79 30.23
CA LEU A 188 11.99 -1.64 31.06
C LEU A 188 12.40 -1.95 32.50
N SER A 189 13.21 -1.07 33.07
CA SER A 189 13.52 -1.08 34.50
C SER A 189 13.38 0.32 35.08
N ALA A 190 13.13 0.40 36.37
CA ALA A 190 12.83 1.63 37.06
C ALA A 190 13.49 1.70 38.43
N GLU A 191 13.92 2.88 38.82
CA GLU A 191 14.41 3.20 40.16
C GLU A 191 13.65 4.42 40.67
N HIS A 192 13.19 4.36 41.92
CA HIS A 192 12.50 5.45 42.58
C HIS A 192 13.21 5.78 43.89
N LEU A 193 13.48 7.06 44.14
CA LEU A 193 14.24 7.51 45.32
C LEU A 193 13.41 8.37 46.28
N CYS A 194 12.21 8.80 45.86
CA CYS A 194 11.36 9.68 46.66
C CYS A 194 10.62 8.90 47.76
N GLU A 195 11.07 9.07 49.00
CA GLU A 195 10.50 8.40 50.17
C GLU A 195 9.03 8.76 50.40
N GLY A 196 8.25 7.80 50.91
CA GLY A 196 6.82 7.97 51.22
C GLY A 196 5.87 8.03 50.01
N THR A 197 6.39 7.84 48.80
CA THR A 197 5.61 7.64 47.57
C THR A 197 6.03 6.35 46.86
N LEU A 198 5.17 5.84 45.98
CA LEU A 198 5.52 4.86 44.96
C LEU A 198 5.58 5.59 43.61
N ALA A 199 6.49 5.21 42.73
CA ALA A 199 6.39 5.56 41.32
C ALA A 199 5.57 4.48 40.62
N ARG A 200 4.43 4.87 40.06
CA ARG A 200 3.63 4.00 39.21
C ARG A 200 3.99 4.26 37.77
N VAL A 201 4.68 3.30 37.16
CA VAL A 201 4.97 3.31 35.72
C VAL A 201 3.81 2.64 35.01
N GLN A 202 3.27 3.27 33.98
CA GLN A 202 2.11 2.76 33.25
C GLN A 202 2.36 2.68 31.75
N TRP A 203 1.70 1.71 31.13
CA TRP A 203 1.67 1.44 29.70
C TRP A 203 0.25 1.00 29.27
N GLY A 204 0.02 0.86 27.96
CA GLY A 204 -1.32 0.63 27.41
C GLY A 204 -2.18 1.90 27.42
N GLY A 205 -3.48 1.77 27.14
CA GLY A 205 -4.35 2.93 27.01
C GLY A 205 -4.01 3.82 25.80
N PHE A 206 -4.68 4.97 25.70
CA PHE A 206 -4.53 5.84 24.55
C PHE A 206 -3.29 6.75 24.60
N GLU A 207 -2.68 6.96 23.43
CA GLU A 207 -1.63 7.95 23.14
C GLU A 207 -0.41 7.91 24.06
N THR A 208 -0.27 8.92 24.93
CA THR A 208 0.90 9.12 25.81
C THR A 208 1.09 7.99 26.81
N ASN A 209 0.01 7.25 27.06
CA ASN A 209 0.02 6.16 28.03
C ASN A 209 0.47 4.84 27.40
N ALA A 210 0.31 4.67 26.08
CA ALA A 210 0.46 3.38 25.39
C ALA A 210 1.81 2.70 25.65
N GLY A 211 2.88 3.48 25.74
CA GLY A 211 4.25 2.99 25.93
C GLY A 211 4.76 2.13 24.76
N GLY A 212 6.08 2.08 24.58
CA GLY A 212 6.71 1.16 23.62
C GLY A 212 7.82 1.78 22.78
N ILE A 213 7.98 1.27 21.55
CA ILE A 213 9.03 1.65 20.60
C ILE A 213 8.43 2.51 19.50
N ILE A 214 9.07 3.64 19.20
CA ILE A 214 8.78 4.48 18.04
C ILE A 214 9.97 4.39 17.10
N MET A 215 9.69 4.09 15.83
CA MET A 215 10.66 4.02 14.75
C MET A 215 10.20 4.97 13.65
N THR A 216 10.97 6.00 13.35
CA THR A 216 10.63 6.96 12.30
C THR A 216 11.61 6.85 11.13
N GLY A 217 11.17 6.40 9.96
CA GLY A 217 12.00 6.30 8.77
C GLY A 217 11.33 5.53 7.62
N LYS A 218 11.93 5.57 6.43
CA LYS A 218 11.47 4.80 5.27
C LYS A 218 12.14 3.42 5.30
N VAL A 219 11.35 2.38 5.52
CA VAL A 219 11.87 1.03 5.88
C VAL A 219 11.24 -0.10 5.09
N TYR A 220 10.15 0.18 4.40
CA TYR A 220 9.50 -0.70 3.43
C TYR A 220 8.89 0.16 2.32
N GLU A 221 8.54 -0.47 1.21
CA GLU A 221 7.79 0.15 0.12
C GLU A 221 6.81 -0.89 -0.44
N PRO A 222 5.49 -0.66 -0.36
CA PRO A 222 4.49 -1.53 -0.99
C PRO A 222 4.67 -1.58 -2.51
N SER A 223 4.15 -2.63 -3.14
CA SER A 223 4.15 -2.74 -4.60
C SER A 223 2.72 -2.85 -5.12
N ALA A 224 2.43 -2.07 -6.16
CA ALA A 224 1.17 -2.15 -6.89
C ALA A 224 1.46 -2.05 -8.38
N SER A 225 0.67 -2.76 -9.18
CA SER A 225 0.74 -2.71 -10.62
C SER A 225 -0.66 -2.67 -11.23
N ILE A 226 -0.73 -2.12 -12.44
CA ILE A 226 -1.95 -2.05 -13.22
C ILE A 226 -1.67 -2.50 -14.64
N ARG A 227 -2.62 -3.23 -15.19
CA ARG A 227 -2.65 -3.66 -16.58
C ARG A 227 -3.97 -3.25 -17.18
N VAL A 228 -3.96 -2.71 -18.38
CA VAL A 228 -5.18 -2.38 -19.11
C VAL A 228 -5.36 -3.39 -20.22
N ASP A 229 -6.52 -4.03 -20.28
CA ASP A 229 -6.82 -4.99 -21.35
C ASP A 229 -7.25 -4.32 -22.65
N SER A 230 -7.43 -5.12 -23.70
CA SER A 230 -7.88 -4.66 -25.02
C SER A 230 -9.26 -3.99 -25.01
N SER A 231 -10.08 -4.30 -24.00
CA SER A 231 -11.38 -3.65 -23.77
C SER A 231 -11.26 -2.36 -22.94
N ARG A 232 -10.03 -1.90 -22.66
CA ARG A 232 -9.69 -0.76 -21.80
C ARG A 232 -10.21 -0.89 -20.38
N ARG A 233 -10.18 -2.10 -19.83
CA ARG A 233 -10.53 -2.35 -18.42
C ARG A 233 -9.25 -2.56 -17.62
N ALA A 234 -9.21 -2.00 -16.43
CA ALA A 234 -8.08 -2.16 -15.53
C ALA A 234 -8.10 -3.52 -14.83
N HIS A 235 -6.92 -4.11 -14.70
CA HIS A 235 -6.61 -5.23 -13.83
C HIS A 235 -5.53 -4.73 -12.87
N ILE A 236 -5.86 -4.68 -11.59
CA ILE A 236 -5.00 -4.10 -10.55
C ILE A 236 -4.48 -5.23 -9.69
N GLU A 237 -3.18 -5.24 -9.43
CA GLU A 237 -2.52 -6.18 -8.53
C GLU A 237 -1.77 -5.39 -7.46
N PHE A 238 -1.98 -5.76 -6.20
CA PHE A 238 -1.31 -5.18 -5.04
C PHE A 238 -0.59 -6.27 -4.24
N LEU A 239 0.65 -5.99 -3.86
CA LEU A 239 1.49 -6.85 -3.04
C LEU A 239 1.72 -6.17 -1.69
N PRO A 240 1.09 -6.67 -0.62
CA PRO A 240 1.31 -6.16 0.74
C PRO A 240 2.68 -6.58 1.28
N THR A 241 3.73 -5.87 0.89
CA THR A 241 5.13 -6.09 1.34
C THR A 241 5.43 -5.38 2.66
N LEU A 242 4.47 -5.36 3.59
CA LEU A 242 4.63 -4.74 4.92
C LEU A 242 5.57 -5.58 5.79
N PRO A 243 6.39 -4.99 6.68
CA PRO A 243 7.35 -5.76 7.50
C PRO A 243 6.70 -6.87 8.33
N TRP A 244 5.53 -6.63 8.92
CA TRP A 244 4.76 -7.62 9.69
C TRP A 244 3.75 -8.42 8.85
N GLY A 245 3.84 -8.35 7.52
CA GLY A 245 3.01 -9.14 6.62
C GLY A 245 1.59 -8.59 6.44
N ILE A 246 0.69 -9.47 5.99
CA ILE A 246 -0.69 -9.11 5.63
C ILE A 246 -1.54 -8.75 6.84
N ASP A 247 -1.19 -9.27 8.02
CA ASP A 247 -1.94 -9.08 9.25
C ASP A 247 -1.78 -7.65 9.82
N ASP A 248 -0.73 -6.93 9.38
CA ASP A 248 -0.52 -5.51 9.72
C ASP A 248 -1.46 -4.58 8.94
N VAL A 249 -2.17 -5.08 7.92
CA VAL A 249 -3.21 -4.31 7.22
C VAL A 249 -4.47 -4.27 8.09
N LEU A 250 -4.93 -3.06 8.42
CA LEU A 250 -6.12 -2.86 9.22
C LEU A 250 -7.32 -3.54 8.56
N VAL A 251 -8.11 -4.28 9.34
CA VAL A 251 -9.37 -4.87 8.88
C VAL A 251 -10.50 -3.85 9.08
N ASP A 252 -11.29 -3.60 8.03
CA ASP A 252 -12.41 -2.68 8.07
C ASP A 252 -13.63 -3.27 8.82
N GLY A 253 -14.67 -2.45 9.01
CA GLY A 253 -15.88 -2.88 9.71
C GLY A 253 -16.70 -3.99 9.00
N ASN A 254 -16.35 -4.34 7.76
CA ASN A 254 -16.97 -5.41 6.99
C ASN A 254 -16.16 -6.73 7.07
N GLY A 255 -14.99 -6.71 7.70
CA GLY A 255 -14.08 -7.85 7.78
C GLY A 255 -13.08 -7.94 6.63
N ASP A 256 -12.99 -6.92 5.79
CA ASP A 256 -12.07 -6.88 4.65
C ASP A 256 -10.85 -5.99 4.98
N PRO A 257 -9.62 -6.37 4.56
CA PRO A 257 -8.45 -5.52 4.68
C PRO A 257 -8.65 -4.15 4.02
N ALA A 258 -8.31 -3.09 4.76
CA ALA A 258 -8.53 -1.69 4.43
C ALA A 258 -7.52 -1.17 3.40
N VAL A 259 -7.57 -1.78 2.21
CA VAL A 259 -6.88 -1.32 1.01
C VAL A 259 -7.91 -0.86 -0.01
N SER A 260 -7.73 0.38 -0.46
CA SER A 260 -8.59 1.00 -1.46
C SER A 260 -7.77 1.50 -2.64
N TRP A 261 -8.39 1.57 -3.81
CA TRP A 261 -7.76 2.12 -4.98
C TRP A 261 -8.73 2.99 -5.77
N VAL A 262 -8.18 3.95 -6.50
CA VAL A 262 -8.93 4.89 -7.34
C VAL A 262 -8.19 5.07 -8.66
N LEU A 263 -8.92 4.91 -9.77
CA LEU A 263 -8.43 5.22 -11.11
C LEU A 263 -8.84 6.64 -11.47
N ARG A 264 -7.87 7.49 -11.73
CA ARG A 264 -8.08 8.90 -12.11
C ARG A 264 -7.50 9.21 -13.45
N GLY A 265 -8.27 9.94 -14.27
CA GLY A 265 -7.80 10.43 -15.55
C GLY A 265 -8.90 10.72 -16.55
N PRO A 266 -8.50 11.17 -17.76
CA PRO A 266 -7.12 11.40 -18.18
C PRO A 266 -6.49 12.63 -17.50
N LEU A 267 -5.18 12.61 -17.30
CA LEU A 267 -4.39 13.66 -16.68
C LEU A 267 -3.35 14.18 -17.67
N ASP A 268 -3.10 15.49 -17.63
CA ASP A 268 -1.99 16.10 -18.36
C ASP A 268 -0.64 15.66 -17.77
N ASP A 269 0.41 15.69 -18.59
CA ASP A 269 1.73 15.14 -18.22
C ASP A 269 2.43 15.93 -17.11
N ASP A 270 2.08 17.20 -16.90
CA ASP A 270 2.59 18.06 -15.82
C ASP A 270 1.79 17.93 -14.51
N VAL A 271 0.68 17.20 -14.52
CA VAL A 271 -0.20 17.03 -13.37
C VAL A 271 0.04 15.69 -12.68
N LYS A 272 0.67 15.76 -11.49
CA LYS A 272 0.94 14.59 -10.63
C LYS A 272 -0.33 13.84 -10.26
N THR A 273 -1.33 14.53 -9.73
CA THR A 273 -2.66 14.00 -9.41
C THR A 273 -3.65 15.16 -9.35
N ASN A 274 -4.92 14.89 -9.67
CA ASN A 274 -6.02 15.81 -9.42
C ASN A 274 -7.04 15.16 -8.46
N ARG A 275 -7.23 15.79 -7.28
CA ARG A 275 -8.17 15.33 -6.25
C ARG A 275 -9.64 15.60 -6.59
N ASP A 276 -9.93 16.22 -7.73
CA ASP A 276 -11.29 16.44 -8.22
C ASP A 276 -12.03 15.11 -8.38
N ARG A 277 -13.26 15.07 -7.85
CA ARG A 277 -14.12 13.90 -7.91
C ARG A 277 -14.51 13.55 -9.36
N ASP A 278 -14.59 14.55 -10.22
CA ASP A 278 -15.00 14.38 -11.62
C ASP A 278 -13.95 13.66 -12.47
N MET A 279 -12.69 13.62 -12.00
CA MET A 279 -11.59 12.90 -12.64
C MET A 279 -11.55 11.41 -12.25
N VAL A 280 -12.42 10.97 -11.33
CA VAL A 280 -12.50 9.55 -10.93
C VAL A 280 -13.23 8.77 -12.02
N MET A 281 -12.50 7.89 -12.68
CA MET A 281 -13.09 6.94 -13.64
C MET A 281 -13.69 5.74 -12.92
N GLU A 282 -12.97 5.21 -11.93
CA GLU A 282 -13.38 4.02 -11.19
C GLU A 282 -12.71 3.97 -9.81
N SER A 283 -13.26 3.21 -8.88
CA SER A 283 -12.68 2.96 -7.56
C SER A 283 -12.93 1.53 -7.09
N SER A 284 -12.26 1.14 -6.00
CA SER A 284 -12.44 -0.16 -5.36
C SER A 284 -13.84 -0.38 -4.73
N ILE A 285 -14.68 0.65 -4.62
CA ILE A 285 -16.00 0.55 -3.99
C ILE A 285 -16.89 -0.45 -4.75
N GLY A 286 -17.34 -1.50 -4.05
CA GLY A 286 -18.17 -2.55 -4.63
C GLY A 286 -17.41 -3.46 -5.61
N ARG A 287 -16.08 -3.46 -5.58
CA ARG A 287 -15.23 -4.41 -6.31
C ARG A 287 -14.84 -5.55 -5.41
N ILE A 288 -14.94 -6.76 -5.96
CA ILE A 288 -14.53 -7.97 -5.26
C ILE A 288 -13.02 -8.07 -5.36
N ARG A 289 -12.36 -8.20 -4.21
CA ARG A 289 -10.95 -8.57 -4.13
C ARG A 289 -10.83 -10.07 -4.34
N MET A 290 -9.89 -10.48 -5.19
CA MET A 290 -9.46 -11.86 -5.34
C MET A 290 -8.03 -12.00 -4.82
N GLU A 291 -7.68 -13.20 -4.36
CA GLU A 291 -6.34 -13.50 -3.87
C GLU A 291 -5.65 -14.46 -4.84
N ARG A 292 -4.40 -14.14 -5.18
CA ARG A 292 -3.54 -14.99 -6.00
C ARG A 292 -2.31 -15.37 -5.19
N ASN A 293 -2.15 -16.66 -4.94
CA ASN A 293 -0.95 -17.19 -4.28
C ASN A 293 0.21 -17.17 -5.28
N LEU A 294 1.32 -16.53 -4.91
CA LEU A 294 2.53 -16.42 -5.72
C LEU A 294 3.56 -17.53 -5.42
N GLY A 295 3.29 -18.36 -4.41
CA GLY A 295 4.27 -19.25 -3.79
C GLY A 295 5.01 -18.56 -2.65
N ASN A 296 5.81 -19.32 -1.88
CA ASN A 296 6.67 -18.79 -0.81
C ASN A 296 5.95 -17.91 0.25
N ASN A 297 4.70 -18.23 0.60
CA ASN A 297 3.84 -17.44 1.51
C ASN A 297 3.51 -16.02 1.03
N GLU A 298 3.75 -15.69 -0.23
CA GLU A 298 3.35 -14.41 -0.81
C GLU A 298 1.96 -14.51 -1.46
N THR A 299 1.09 -13.56 -1.12
CA THR A 299 -0.26 -13.46 -1.68
C THR A 299 -0.47 -12.08 -2.29
N ALA A 300 -0.85 -12.05 -3.56
CA ALA A 300 -1.23 -10.84 -4.27
C ALA A 300 -2.75 -10.61 -4.18
N TRP A 301 -3.15 -9.35 -4.01
CA TRP A 301 -4.54 -8.94 -4.03
C TRP A 301 -4.88 -8.35 -5.39
N ILE A 302 -5.91 -8.89 -6.02
CA ILE A 302 -6.27 -8.58 -7.40
C ILE A 302 -7.68 -8.02 -7.47
N TRP A 303 -7.85 -6.98 -8.28
CA TRP A 303 -9.15 -6.45 -8.65
C TRP A 303 -9.26 -6.33 -10.16
N THR A 304 -10.46 -6.59 -10.67
CA THR A 304 -10.82 -6.32 -12.07
C THR A 304 -11.82 -5.18 -12.13
N GLY A 305 -11.45 -4.15 -12.89
CA GLY A 305 -12.29 -3.00 -13.19
C GLY A 305 -13.47 -3.37 -14.08
N LYS A 306 -14.56 -2.63 -13.93
CA LYS A 306 -15.79 -2.78 -14.72
C LYS A 306 -16.00 -1.60 -15.68
N GLU A 307 -15.36 -0.47 -15.45
CA GLU A 307 -15.55 0.67 -16.34
C GLU A 307 -14.57 0.60 -17.52
N ILE A 308 -15.00 1.14 -18.65
CA ILE A 308 -14.13 1.29 -19.84
C ILE A 308 -13.38 2.61 -19.64
N LEU A 309 -12.07 2.53 -19.49
CA LEU A 309 -11.23 3.69 -19.20
C LEU A 309 -11.16 4.64 -20.40
N GLN A 310 -11.04 5.93 -20.08
CA GLN A 310 -10.80 6.98 -21.07
C GLN A 310 -9.36 6.88 -21.57
N LYS A 311 -9.14 7.29 -22.82
CA LYS A 311 -7.83 7.24 -23.46
C LYS A 311 -6.90 8.31 -22.89
N GLY A 312 -5.60 8.02 -22.85
CA GLY A 312 -4.56 8.93 -22.39
C GLY A 312 -3.96 8.51 -21.04
N THR A 313 -3.08 9.36 -20.51
CA THR A 313 -2.34 9.08 -19.28
C THR A 313 -3.25 9.20 -18.06
N SER A 314 -3.18 8.21 -17.17
CA SER A 314 -4.03 8.09 -15.99
C SER A 314 -3.21 7.63 -14.78
N ASN A 315 -3.75 7.81 -13.58
CA ASN A 315 -3.15 7.35 -12.35
C ASN A 315 -3.98 6.24 -11.72
N LEU A 316 -3.30 5.21 -11.24
CA LEU A 316 -3.79 4.33 -10.19
C LEU A 316 -3.28 4.89 -8.87
N GLU A 317 -4.23 5.28 -8.02
CA GLU A 317 -3.95 5.69 -6.65
C GLU A 317 -4.32 4.56 -5.71
N VAL A 318 -3.39 4.12 -4.88
CA VAL A 318 -3.61 3.05 -3.90
C VAL A 318 -3.46 3.63 -2.51
N CYS A 319 -4.38 3.26 -1.61
CA CYS A 319 -4.31 3.66 -0.22
C CYS A 319 -4.42 2.45 0.69
N VAL A 320 -3.47 2.33 1.63
CA VAL A 320 -3.37 1.25 2.61
C VAL A 320 -3.47 1.84 4.01
N LYS A 321 -4.30 1.23 4.86
CA LYS A 321 -4.33 1.49 6.30
C LYS A 321 -3.71 0.31 7.05
N THR A 322 -2.76 0.60 7.91
CA THR A 322 -2.11 -0.35 8.83
C THR A 322 -2.70 -0.28 10.23
N THR A 323 -2.55 -1.33 11.03
CA THR A 323 -3.10 -1.39 12.40
C THR A 323 -2.40 -0.43 13.37
N SER A 324 -1.10 -0.19 13.16
CA SER A 324 -0.29 0.69 14.03
C SER A 324 -0.34 2.17 13.67
N GLY A 325 -0.93 2.54 12.54
CA GLY A 325 -0.79 3.90 12.01
C GLY A 325 -1.69 4.93 12.70
N ASN A 326 -1.51 6.20 12.34
CA ASN A 326 -2.23 7.31 12.96
C ASN A 326 -3.73 7.29 12.59
N PRO A 327 -4.65 7.14 13.56
CA PRO A 327 -6.09 7.07 13.28
C PRO A 327 -6.68 8.37 12.71
N ASN A 328 -5.94 9.48 12.81
CA ASN A 328 -6.36 10.76 12.23
C ASN A 328 -6.00 10.87 10.73
N GLU A 329 -5.19 9.95 10.22
CA GLU A 329 -4.82 9.91 8.81
C GLU A 329 -5.75 8.98 8.04
N ASP A 330 -6.20 9.46 6.88
CA ASP A 330 -7.05 8.67 5.99
C ASP A 330 -6.27 7.59 5.24
N CYS A 331 -4.94 7.68 5.22
CA CYS A 331 -4.07 6.74 4.54
C CYS A 331 -2.71 6.66 5.24
N HIS A 332 -2.21 5.44 5.50
CA HIS A 332 -0.88 5.25 6.07
C HIS A 332 0.18 4.97 5.00
N ALA A 333 -0.22 4.40 3.85
CA ALA A 333 0.63 4.33 2.67
C ALA A 333 -0.19 4.65 1.42
N PHE A 334 0.20 5.70 0.71
CA PHE A 334 -0.42 6.22 -0.49
C PHE A 334 0.52 6.06 -1.69
N GLY A 335 0.10 5.27 -2.67
CA GLY A 335 0.85 5.01 -3.90
C GLY A 335 0.21 5.69 -5.10
N ILE A 336 1.02 6.29 -5.97
CA ILE A 336 0.62 6.77 -7.29
C ILE A 336 1.39 5.98 -8.34
N ILE A 337 0.65 5.32 -9.24
CA ILE A 337 1.20 4.57 -10.36
C ILE A 337 0.62 5.16 -11.65
N ARG A 338 1.48 5.77 -12.46
CA ARG A 338 1.11 6.37 -13.75
C ARG A 338 1.06 5.29 -14.82
N PHE A 339 -0.03 5.22 -15.56
CA PHE A 339 -0.20 4.29 -16.67
C PHE A 339 -0.89 4.97 -17.85
N GLU A 340 -0.70 4.43 -19.05
CA GLU A 340 -1.34 4.94 -20.26
C GLU A 340 -2.46 4.01 -20.70
N VAL A 341 -3.61 4.59 -21.07
CA VAL A 341 -4.70 3.87 -21.71
C VAL A 341 -4.59 4.08 -23.21
N GLU A 342 -4.06 3.08 -23.89
CA GLU A 342 -3.93 3.08 -25.35
C GLU A 342 -5.30 3.09 -26.05
N SER A 343 -5.32 3.66 -27.24
CA SER A 343 -6.44 3.46 -28.16
C SER A 343 -6.44 2.02 -28.67
N GLU A 344 -7.64 1.45 -28.84
CA GLU A 344 -7.80 0.19 -29.59
C GLU A 344 -7.05 0.29 -30.93
N SER A 345 -6.23 -0.71 -31.24
CA SER A 345 -5.48 -0.76 -32.50
C SER A 345 -6.47 -0.63 -33.66
N ASP A 346 -6.22 0.34 -34.54
CA ASP A 346 -6.96 0.44 -35.80
C ASP A 346 -6.73 -0.82 -36.66
N GLY A 347 -5.70 -1.61 -36.34
CA GLY A 347 -5.28 -2.79 -37.07
C GLY A 347 -4.90 -2.46 -38.52
N PHE A 348 -4.68 -3.48 -39.33
CA PHE A 348 -4.58 -3.28 -40.78
C PHE A 348 -5.96 -3.31 -41.47
N ALA A 349 -6.98 -3.85 -40.79
CA ALA A 349 -8.30 -4.07 -41.37
C ALA A 349 -9.41 -4.10 -40.31
N SER A 350 -10.53 -3.42 -40.58
CA SER A 350 -11.69 -3.47 -39.70
C SER A 350 -12.34 -4.85 -39.69
N SER A 351 -12.37 -5.50 -38.53
CA SER A 351 -13.01 -6.81 -38.37
C SER A 351 -14.49 -6.77 -38.70
N GLY A 352 -15.21 -5.75 -38.25
CA GLY A 352 -16.63 -5.58 -38.57
C GLY A 352 -16.90 -5.52 -40.07
N LEU A 353 -16.07 -4.78 -40.82
CA LEU A 353 -16.22 -4.67 -42.27
C LEU A 353 -15.90 -5.98 -42.99
N TRP A 354 -14.78 -6.62 -42.67
CA TRP A 354 -14.33 -7.84 -43.35
C TRP A 354 -15.15 -9.08 -42.99
N LEU A 355 -15.55 -9.24 -41.72
CA LEU A 355 -16.43 -10.32 -41.29
C LEU A 355 -17.84 -10.17 -41.88
N SER A 356 -18.37 -8.94 -41.93
CA SER A 356 -19.66 -8.69 -42.59
C SER A 356 -19.61 -8.96 -44.09
N LEU A 357 -18.56 -8.50 -44.77
CA LEU A 357 -18.39 -8.69 -46.21
C LEU A 357 -18.19 -10.17 -46.57
N SER A 358 -17.36 -10.89 -45.83
CA SER A 358 -17.16 -12.33 -46.04
C SER A 358 -18.44 -13.12 -45.79
N THR A 359 -19.22 -12.79 -44.76
CA THR A 359 -20.51 -13.42 -44.50
C THR A 359 -21.50 -13.17 -45.67
N LEU A 360 -21.55 -11.95 -46.20
CA LEU A 360 -22.38 -11.61 -47.36
C LEU A 360 -21.95 -12.37 -48.62
N VAL A 361 -20.64 -12.41 -48.90
CA VAL A 361 -20.08 -13.11 -50.06
C VAL A 361 -20.33 -14.62 -49.94
N CYS A 362 -20.15 -15.20 -48.77
CA CYS A 362 -20.46 -16.61 -48.50
C CYS A 362 -21.95 -16.92 -48.70
N PHE A 363 -22.84 -16.05 -48.21
CA PHE A 363 -24.29 -16.22 -48.42
C PHE A 363 -24.67 -16.12 -49.90
N ILE A 364 -24.14 -15.11 -50.62
CA ILE A 364 -24.39 -14.95 -52.06
C ILE A 364 -23.85 -16.15 -52.84
N GLY A 365 -22.65 -16.63 -52.51
CA GLY A 365 -22.05 -17.82 -53.12
C GLY A 365 -22.87 -19.08 -52.87
N PHE A 366 -23.35 -19.27 -51.64
CA PHE A 366 -24.25 -20.36 -51.29
C PHE A 366 -25.58 -20.27 -52.03
N ALA A 367 -26.22 -19.09 -52.08
CA ALA A 367 -27.48 -18.88 -52.78
C ALA A 367 -27.32 -19.09 -54.28
N TYR A 368 -26.25 -18.55 -54.90
CA TYR A 368 -25.97 -18.74 -56.32
C TYR A 368 -25.77 -20.21 -56.68
N LYS A 369 -25.00 -20.95 -55.89
CA LYS A 369 -24.82 -22.40 -56.08
C LYS A 369 -26.15 -23.14 -55.90
N GLY A 370 -26.89 -22.85 -54.83
CA GLY A 370 -28.16 -23.50 -54.52
C GLY A 370 -29.24 -23.24 -55.59
N PHE A 371 -29.26 -22.07 -56.24
CA PHE A 371 -30.19 -21.80 -57.34
C PHE A 371 -29.78 -22.45 -58.67
N ASN A 372 -28.51 -22.85 -58.82
CA ASN A 372 -27.99 -23.55 -60.00
C ASN A 372 -27.95 -25.07 -59.84
N ASP A 373 -28.26 -25.61 -58.64
CA ASP A 373 -28.38 -27.05 -58.41
C ASP A 373 -29.75 -27.57 -58.92
N ASP A 374 -29.81 -28.86 -59.30
CA ASP A 374 -31.01 -29.49 -59.87
C ASP A 374 -32.24 -29.44 -58.93
N ASP A 375 -31.99 -29.41 -57.62
CA ASP A 375 -33.00 -29.26 -56.56
C ASP A 375 -32.71 -28.01 -55.72
N PRO A 376 -33.33 -26.85 -56.01
CA PRO A 376 -33.04 -25.62 -55.29
C PRO A 376 -33.54 -25.68 -53.85
N PRO A 377 -32.83 -25.04 -52.90
CA PRO A 377 -33.23 -25.03 -51.50
C PRO A 377 -34.61 -24.38 -51.34
N PRO A 378 -35.49 -24.95 -50.48
CA PRO A 378 -36.84 -24.43 -50.32
C PRO A 378 -36.80 -23.02 -49.73
N LEU A 379 -37.66 -22.13 -50.26
CA LEU A 379 -37.72 -20.71 -49.93
C LEU A 379 -37.69 -20.40 -48.41
N PRO A 380 -38.37 -21.15 -47.52
CA PRO A 380 -38.31 -20.88 -46.08
C PRO A 380 -36.91 -21.00 -45.48
N ILE A 381 -36.06 -21.92 -45.99
CA ILE A 381 -34.69 -22.10 -45.51
C ILE A 381 -33.82 -20.92 -45.94
N LEU A 382 -33.97 -20.44 -47.18
CA LEU A 382 -33.28 -19.24 -47.65
C LEU A 382 -33.65 -18.01 -46.82
N ILE A 383 -34.93 -17.83 -46.49
CA ILE A 383 -35.39 -16.74 -45.62
C ILE A 383 -34.77 -16.85 -44.22
N ALA A 384 -34.75 -18.06 -43.64
CA ALA A 384 -34.14 -18.29 -42.33
C ALA A 384 -32.62 -17.99 -42.33
N LEU A 385 -31.90 -18.36 -43.39
CA LEU A 385 -30.47 -18.08 -43.53
C LEU A 385 -30.18 -16.58 -43.68
N VAL A 386 -31.01 -15.83 -44.43
CA VAL A 386 -30.90 -14.36 -44.51
C VAL A 386 -31.12 -13.71 -43.15
N LEU A 387 -32.14 -14.16 -42.40
CA LEU A 387 -32.41 -13.65 -41.07
C LEU A 387 -31.28 -13.95 -40.10
N MET A 388 -30.74 -15.17 -40.11
CA MET A 388 -29.57 -15.52 -39.29
C MET A 388 -28.34 -14.69 -39.69
N MET A 389 -28.09 -14.50 -40.98
CA MET A 389 -27.02 -13.64 -41.46
C MET A 389 -27.15 -12.22 -40.90
N LEU A 390 -28.32 -11.60 -41.03
CA LEU A 390 -28.56 -10.24 -40.53
C LEU A 390 -28.40 -10.13 -39.01
N LEU A 391 -28.80 -11.16 -38.26
CA LEU A 391 -28.64 -11.21 -36.81
C LEU A 391 -27.17 -11.39 -36.37
N MET A 392 -26.32 -11.95 -37.23
CA MET A 392 -24.89 -12.15 -36.95
C MET A 392 -24.01 -10.94 -37.32
N LEU A 393 -24.49 -10.00 -38.14
CA LEU A 393 -23.73 -8.80 -38.51
C LEU A 393 -23.24 -7.98 -37.31
N PRO A 394 -24.03 -7.73 -36.24
CA PRO A 394 -23.57 -6.99 -35.07
C PRO A 394 -22.38 -7.65 -34.35
N VAL A 395 -22.27 -8.99 -34.40
CA VAL A 395 -21.18 -9.74 -33.75
C VAL A 395 -19.84 -9.45 -34.41
N GLY A 396 -19.81 -9.14 -35.71
CA GLY A 396 -18.58 -8.75 -36.40
C GLY A 396 -18.03 -7.41 -35.90
N PHE A 397 -18.91 -6.47 -35.54
CA PHE A 397 -18.53 -5.15 -35.03
C PHE A 397 -18.16 -5.16 -33.54
N SER A 398 -18.42 -6.26 -32.83
CA SER A 398 -17.96 -6.44 -31.44
C SER A 398 -16.60 -7.13 -31.36
N GLN A 399 -15.96 -7.42 -32.50
CA GLN A 399 -14.60 -7.98 -32.55
C GLN A 399 -13.58 -6.87 -32.74
N SER A 400 -12.44 -6.98 -32.07
CA SER A 400 -11.27 -6.12 -32.30
C SER A 400 -10.80 -6.23 -33.75
N ASN A 401 -10.22 -5.15 -34.28
CA ASN A 401 -9.72 -5.11 -35.66
C ASN A 401 -8.67 -6.20 -35.93
N LEU A 402 -8.54 -6.59 -37.21
CA LEU A 402 -7.54 -7.56 -37.63
C LEU A 402 -6.16 -6.89 -37.58
N ASP A 403 -5.23 -7.51 -36.87
CA ASP A 403 -3.87 -7.02 -36.69
C ASP A 403 -2.85 -8.12 -37.02
N THR A 404 -1.62 -7.70 -37.33
CA THR A 404 -0.48 -8.59 -37.60
C THR A 404 0.21 -9.07 -36.34
N GLU A 405 0.02 -8.36 -35.24
CA GLU A 405 0.50 -8.77 -33.92
C GLU A 405 -0.68 -9.33 -33.12
N PRO A 406 -0.57 -10.56 -32.59
CA PRO A 406 -1.54 -11.01 -31.61
C PRO A 406 -1.40 -10.10 -30.39
N GLN A 407 -2.48 -9.46 -29.96
CA GLN A 407 -2.56 -8.92 -28.60
C GLN A 407 -2.55 -10.12 -27.63
N LEU A 408 -1.36 -10.66 -27.41
CA LEU A 408 -1.12 -11.65 -26.38
C LEU A 408 -1.30 -10.91 -25.05
N ASN A 409 -2.43 -11.17 -24.40
CA ASN A 409 -2.55 -10.86 -22.99
C ASN A 409 -1.37 -11.54 -22.30
N GLU A 410 -0.54 -10.83 -21.54
CA GLU A 410 0.61 -11.48 -20.91
C GLU A 410 0.17 -12.49 -19.82
N ASN A 411 -1.11 -12.50 -19.43
CA ASN A 411 -1.73 -13.60 -18.67
C ASN A 411 -1.92 -14.90 -19.50
N ALA A 412 -1.71 -14.85 -20.82
CA ALA A 412 -1.64 -16.02 -21.70
C ALA A 412 -0.24 -16.67 -21.67
N LEU A 413 0.74 -16.07 -20.98
CA LEU A 413 1.91 -16.80 -20.52
C LEU A 413 1.47 -17.67 -19.35
N LEU A 414 1.18 -18.93 -19.66
CA LEU A 414 1.06 -19.96 -18.64
C LEU A 414 2.37 -20.00 -17.86
N LEU A 415 2.34 -19.56 -16.59
CA LEU A 415 3.40 -19.85 -15.65
C LEU A 415 3.52 -21.36 -15.50
N ASP A 416 4.74 -21.82 -15.22
CA ASP A 416 5.07 -23.23 -15.04
C ASP A 416 4.43 -23.77 -13.76
N ALA A 417 3.11 -24.00 -13.79
CA ALA A 417 2.35 -24.45 -12.65
C ALA A 417 2.55 -25.95 -12.44
N GLU A 418 2.66 -26.37 -11.17
CA GLU A 418 2.66 -27.78 -10.81
C GLU A 418 1.29 -28.39 -11.10
N LEU A 419 1.25 -29.26 -12.11
CA LEU A 419 0.08 -30.04 -12.47
C LEU A 419 0.08 -31.33 -11.66
N LYS A 420 -1.01 -31.53 -10.90
CA LYS A 420 -1.26 -32.80 -10.24
C LYS A 420 -1.74 -33.82 -11.28
N THR A 421 -0.85 -34.68 -11.74
CA THR A 421 -1.27 -35.85 -12.51
C THR A 421 -1.91 -36.88 -11.58
N SER A 422 -2.75 -37.77 -12.11
CA SER A 422 -3.54 -38.71 -11.31
C SER A 422 -2.67 -39.56 -10.38
N GLY A 423 -2.60 -39.18 -9.11
CA GLY A 423 -1.70 -39.76 -8.10
C GLY A 423 -1.21 -38.74 -7.07
N ALA A 424 -0.07 -39.04 -6.45
CA ALA A 424 0.66 -38.18 -5.51
C ALA A 424 1.89 -37.49 -6.16
N GLU A 425 1.94 -37.50 -7.49
CA GLU A 425 3.06 -36.99 -8.28
C GLU A 425 2.65 -35.64 -8.88
N PHE A 426 3.52 -34.65 -8.71
CA PHE A 426 3.40 -33.32 -9.30
C PHE A 426 4.38 -33.26 -10.47
N THR A 427 3.93 -32.75 -11.62
CA THR A 427 4.80 -32.48 -12.77
C THR A 427 4.60 -31.03 -13.18
N THR A 428 5.65 -30.36 -13.63
CA THR A 428 5.51 -28.97 -14.09
C THR A 428 5.02 -28.93 -15.54
N LEU A 429 4.45 -27.79 -15.95
CA LEU A 429 4.04 -27.55 -17.32
C LEU A 429 5.24 -27.68 -18.28
N THR A 430 6.43 -27.23 -17.88
CA THR A 430 7.68 -27.32 -18.64
C THR A 430 8.12 -28.77 -18.83
N GLU A 431 8.03 -29.60 -17.79
CA GLU A 431 8.31 -31.04 -17.90
C GLU A 431 7.31 -31.75 -18.83
N LEU A 432 6.03 -31.35 -18.77
CA LEU A 432 5.00 -31.88 -19.65
C LEU A 432 5.19 -31.42 -21.11
N MET A 433 5.85 -30.27 -21.33
CA MET A 433 6.03 -29.67 -22.65
C MET A 433 7.16 -30.29 -23.48
N ASP A 434 8.16 -30.96 -22.88
CA ASP A 434 9.31 -31.66 -23.51
C ASP A 434 9.54 -31.39 -25.02
N GLY A 435 9.82 -30.12 -25.36
CA GLY A 435 10.14 -29.68 -26.72
C GLY A 435 8.99 -29.70 -27.76
N SER A 436 7.74 -29.92 -27.34
CA SER A 436 6.55 -29.98 -28.18
C SER A 436 5.70 -28.70 -28.11
N SER A 437 5.14 -28.28 -29.25
CA SER A 437 4.24 -27.12 -29.34
C SER A 437 2.83 -27.52 -28.91
N ILE A 438 2.48 -27.30 -27.65
CA ILE A 438 1.17 -27.68 -27.09
C ILE A 438 0.27 -26.44 -26.97
N LEU A 439 -1.01 -26.57 -27.33
CA LEU A 439 -2.07 -25.60 -27.05
C LEU A 439 -2.76 -25.98 -25.75
N ALA A 440 -2.57 -25.18 -24.70
CA ALA A 440 -3.29 -25.34 -23.44
C ALA A 440 -4.51 -24.41 -23.41
N ILE A 441 -5.69 -24.98 -23.14
CA ILE A 441 -6.96 -24.23 -23.04
C ILE A 441 -7.40 -24.29 -21.58
N GLY A 442 -7.30 -23.16 -20.87
CA GLY A 442 -7.84 -23.00 -19.53
C GLY A 442 -9.34 -22.71 -19.60
N ALA A 443 -10.17 -23.64 -19.10
CA ALA A 443 -11.60 -23.39 -18.90
C ALA A 443 -11.83 -22.94 -17.46
N ILE A 444 -12.10 -21.66 -17.25
CA ILE A 444 -12.54 -21.13 -15.95
C ILE A 444 -14.06 -21.32 -15.89
N ALA A 445 -14.53 -22.14 -14.95
CA ALA A 445 -15.96 -22.20 -14.65
C ALA A 445 -16.33 -20.94 -13.85
N PRO A 446 -17.31 -20.14 -14.28
CA PRO A 446 -17.79 -19.04 -13.47
C PRO A 446 -18.48 -19.61 -12.22
N GLY A 447 -17.90 -19.37 -11.04
CA GLY A 447 -18.50 -19.70 -9.74
C GLY A 447 -17.90 -20.88 -8.97
N SER A 448 -16.60 -21.18 -9.13
CA SER A 448 -15.86 -22.08 -8.23
C SER A 448 -15.20 -21.36 -7.08
#